data_AF-K6U566-F1
#
_entry.id   AF-K6U566-F1
#
_cell.length_a   1.000
_cell.length_b   1.000
_cell.length_c   1.000
_cell.angle_alpha   90.00
_cell.angle_beta   90.00
_cell.angle_gamma   90.00
#
_symmetry.space_group_name_H-M   'P 1'
#
loop_
_entity.id
_entity.type
_entity.pdbx_description
1 polymer ?
#
loop_
_entity_poly.entity_id
_entity_poly.type
_entity_poly.pdbx_seq_one_letter_code
_entity_poly.pdbx_strand_id
1 'polypeptide(L)'
;MLSDLPIPRITSWLTEKDLDVYTETFNKTGFRGGLNYYRNLDRNRELLSCFYGVKVTIPALFMIGDSDVGLSIPGMEQIICEMKNLVPNLRQTTFLKDCGHWAQQEKAEEVSTAIISFMISL
;
A
#
# COMPACT_ATOMS: atom_id res chain seq x y z
N MET A 1 10.26 -21.07 17.31
CA MET A 1 10.90 -19.75 17.14
C MET A 1 10.86 -19.44 15.65
N LEU A 2 10.51 -18.21 15.27
CA LEU A 2 10.80 -17.75 13.91
C LEU A 2 12.32 -17.85 13.73
N SER A 3 12.78 -18.41 12.61
CA SER A 3 14.21 -18.43 12.26
C SER A 3 14.75 -17.01 12.26
N ASP A 4 16.05 -16.84 12.55
CA ASP A 4 16.70 -15.55 12.44
C ASP A 4 16.45 -14.96 11.05
N LEU A 5 15.85 -13.77 11.03
CA LEU A 5 15.67 -13.02 9.80
C LEU A 5 17.04 -12.50 9.35
N PRO A 6 17.32 -12.47 8.04
CA PRO A 6 18.56 -11.91 7.53
C PRO A 6 18.68 -10.44 7.98
N ILE A 7 19.89 -10.01 8.32
CA ILE A 7 20.17 -8.62 8.63
C ILE A 7 19.82 -7.79 7.38
N PRO A 8 18.91 -6.81 7.48
CA PRO A 8 18.54 -5.96 6.36
C PRO A 8 19.78 -5.25 5.81
N ARG A 9 19.97 -5.31 4.49
CA ARG A 9 20.98 -4.50 3.82
C ARG A 9 20.34 -3.19 3.39
N ILE A 10 21.06 -2.10 3.58
CA ILE A 10 20.71 -0.78 3.04
C ILE A 10 20.52 -0.92 1.52
N THR A 11 19.43 -0.38 1.02
CA THR A 11 19.11 -0.33 -0.41
C THR A 11 19.44 1.05 -0.94
N SER A 12 19.39 1.24 -2.26
CA SER A 12 19.59 2.56 -2.86
C SER A 12 18.47 3.56 -2.51
N TRP A 13 17.31 3.07 -2.05
CA TRP A 13 16.12 3.87 -1.76
C TRP A 13 15.81 3.99 -0.26
N LEU A 14 16.50 3.24 0.61
CA LEU A 14 16.37 3.33 2.07
C LEU A 14 17.76 3.48 2.69
N THR A 15 18.12 4.70 3.05
CA THR A 15 19.43 5.01 3.64
C THR A 15 19.47 4.68 5.14
N GLU A 16 20.68 4.65 5.74
CA GLU A 16 20.82 4.51 7.20
C GLU A 16 20.07 5.60 7.97
N LYS A 17 20.11 6.84 7.47
CA LYS A 17 19.40 7.96 8.08
C LYS A 17 17.88 7.77 8.07
N ASP A 18 17.34 7.20 6.99
CA ASP A 18 15.91 6.89 6.92
C ASP A 18 15.55 5.79 7.94
N LEU A 19 16.39 4.76 8.04
CA LEU A 19 16.22 3.68 9.01
C LEU A 19 16.30 4.18 10.47
N ASP A 20 17.19 5.12 10.75
CA ASP A 20 17.33 5.76 12.06
C ASP A 20 16.03 6.49 12.45
N VAL A 21 15.41 7.21 11.51
CA VAL A 21 14.13 7.89 11.74
C VAL A 21 13.04 6.90 12.12
N TYR A 22 12.91 5.78 11.39
CA TYR A 22 11.94 4.74 11.72
C TYR A 22 12.23 4.11 13.09
N THR A 23 13.49 3.75 13.34
CA THR A 23 13.92 3.09 14.57
C THR A 23 13.69 3.98 15.79
N GLU A 24 14.06 5.26 15.71
CA GLU A 24 13.80 6.24 16.78
C GLU A 24 12.29 6.41 17.03
N THR A 25 11.50 6.48 15.96
CA THR A 25 10.05 6.63 16.06
C THR A 25 9.40 5.43 16.74
N PHE A 26 9.74 4.20 16.32
CA PHE A 26 9.17 2.98 16.92
C PHE A 26 9.71 2.71 18.33
N ASN A 27 10.93 3.13 18.66
CA ASN A 27 11.43 3.08 20.04
C ASN A 27 10.61 3.97 20.99
N LYS A 28 10.17 5.15 20.52
CA LYS A 28 9.34 6.07 21.31
C LYS A 28 7.88 5.65 21.38
N THR A 29 7.31 5.19 20.27
CA THR A 29 5.86 4.95 20.13
C THR A 29 5.46 3.49 20.38
N GLY A 30 6.38 2.55 20.22
CA GLY A 30 6.11 1.12 20.15
C GLY A 30 5.26 0.74 18.94
N PHE A 31 4.91 -0.55 18.85
CA PHE A 31 4.13 -1.09 17.73
C PHE A 31 2.62 -1.21 18.01
N ARG A 32 2.18 -0.97 19.25
CA ARG A 32 0.79 -1.22 19.67
C ARG A 32 -0.24 -0.44 18.85
N GLY A 33 0.05 0.82 18.52
CA GLY A 33 -0.85 1.66 17.73
C GLY A 33 -1.09 1.08 16.33
N GLY A 34 -0.03 0.85 15.56
CA GLY A 34 -0.11 0.24 14.23
C GLY A 34 -0.74 -1.16 14.26
N LEU A 35 -0.35 -2.01 15.23
CA LEU A 35 -0.89 -3.37 15.35
C LEU A 35 -2.39 -3.39 15.71
N ASN A 36 -2.91 -2.36 16.38
CA ASN A 36 -4.34 -2.28 16.68
C ASN A 36 -5.21 -2.13 15.44
N TYR A 37 -4.68 -1.60 14.33
CA TYR A 37 -5.42 -1.54 13.06
C TYR A 37 -5.78 -2.96 12.57
N TYR A 38 -4.81 -3.88 12.62
CA TYR A 38 -5.01 -5.28 12.24
C TYR A 38 -5.97 -6.02 13.18
N ARG A 39 -5.91 -5.72 14.49
CA ARG A 39 -6.84 -6.31 15.48
C ARG A 39 -8.30 -5.90 15.25
N ASN A 40 -8.55 -4.83 14.50
CA ASN A 40 -9.89 -4.29 14.27
C ASN A 40 -10.43 -4.59 12.87
N LEU A 41 -9.76 -5.40 12.04
CA LEU A 41 -10.20 -5.67 10.67
C LEU A 41 -11.60 -6.29 10.61
N ASP A 42 -11.89 -7.27 11.47
CA ASP A 42 -13.22 -7.89 11.54
C ASP A 42 -14.30 -6.89 11.95
N ARG A 43 -14.01 -6.07 12.96
CA ARG A 43 -14.96 -5.04 13.42
C ARG A 43 -15.17 -3.94 12.36
N ASN A 44 -14.13 -3.54 11.64
CA ASN A 44 -14.24 -2.61 10.52
C ASN A 44 -15.16 -3.19 9.44
N ARG A 45 -15.01 -4.48 9.09
CA ARG A 45 -15.88 -5.17 8.14
C ARG A 45 -17.34 -5.17 8.60
N GLU A 46 -17.61 -5.48 9.86
CA GLU A 46 -18.98 -5.45 10.42
C GLU A 46 -19.61 -4.05 10.30
N LEU A 47 -18.87 -3.01 10.70
CA LEU A 47 -19.35 -1.64 10.68
C LEU A 47 -19.57 -1.11 9.26
N LEU A 48 -18.73 -1.51 8.32
CA LEU A 48 -18.83 -1.10 6.91
C LEU A 48 -19.85 -1.92 6.11
N SER A 49 -20.48 -2.94 6.71
CA SER A 49 -21.48 -3.78 6.03
C SER A 49 -22.67 -3.00 5.48
N CYS A 50 -23.02 -1.86 6.08
CA CYS A 50 -24.07 -0.97 5.58
C CYS A 50 -23.74 -0.33 4.21
N PHE A 51 -22.46 -0.31 3.81
CA PHE A 51 -22.01 0.15 2.51
C PHE A 51 -21.84 -0.98 1.49
N TYR A 52 -22.30 -2.19 1.79
CA TYR A 52 -22.20 -3.29 0.85
C TYR A 52 -22.87 -2.97 -0.48
N GLY A 53 -22.14 -3.14 -1.59
CA GLY A 53 -22.58 -2.81 -2.94
C GLY A 53 -22.53 -1.32 -3.32
N VAL A 54 -22.22 -0.43 -2.38
CA VAL A 54 -22.01 1.00 -2.67
C VAL A 54 -20.69 1.17 -3.43
N LYS A 55 -20.73 1.95 -4.52
CA LYS A 55 -19.56 2.21 -5.35
C LYS A 55 -18.82 3.46 -4.89
N VAL A 56 -17.50 3.45 -5.03
CA VAL A 56 -16.66 4.65 -4.85
C VAL A 56 -16.70 5.47 -6.12
N THR A 57 -17.32 6.65 -6.08
CA THR A 57 -17.59 7.47 -7.27
C THR A 57 -16.61 8.64 -7.46
N ILE A 58 -15.72 8.89 -6.51
CA ILE A 58 -14.65 9.87 -6.71
C ILE A 58 -13.66 9.36 -7.78
N PRO A 59 -13.06 10.24 -8.61
CA PRO A 59 -11.94 9.85 -9.46
C PRO A 59 -10.84 9.20 -8.63
N ALA A 60 -10.30 8.08 -9.10
CA ALA A 60 -9.29 7.31 -8.38
C ALA A 60 -8.14 6.88 -9.28
N LEU A 61 -6.96 6.73 -8.68
CA LEU A 61 -5.76 6.12 -9.25
C LEU A 61 -5.33 4.99 -8.32
N PHE A 62 -5.06 3.82 -8.88
CA PHE A 62 -4.46 2.71 -8.15
C PHE A 62 -3.07 2.39 -8.70
N MET A 63 -2.10 2.24 -7.81
CA MET A 63 -0.72 1.89 -8.13
C MET A 63 -0.22 0.80 -7.18
N ILE A 64 0.52 -0.17 -7.70
CA ILE A 64 1.11 -1.25 -6.92
C ILE A 64 2.45 -1.68 -7.54
N GLY A 65 3.40 -2.13 -6.72
CA GLY A 65 4.62 -2.77 -7.22
C GLY A 65 4.34 -4.16 -7.77
N ASP A 66 4.99 -4.55 -8.87
CA ASP A 66 4.85 -5.89 -9.46
C ASP A 66 5.42 -7.02 -8.57
N SER A 67 6.22 -6.66 -7.57
CA SER A 67 6.85 -7.55 -6.60
C SER A 67 6.31 -7.32 -5.17
N ASP A 68 5.18 -6.60 -5.03
CA ASP A 68 4.56 -6.34 -3.74
C ASP A 68 4.02 -7.64 -3.11
N VAL A 69 4.43 -7.93 -1.87
CA VAL A 69 3.97 -9.09 -1.09
C VAL A 69 2.46 -9.12 -0.88
N GLY A 70 1.78 -7.97 -0.93
CA GLY A 70 0.33 -7.85 -0.89
C GLY A 70 -0.37 -8.56 -2.04
N LEU A 71 0.28 -8.71 -3.20
CA LEU A 71 -0.24 -9.50 -4.32
C LEU A 71 -0.37 -10.99 -3.98
N SER A 72 0.41 -11.49 -3.01
CA SER A 72 0.32 -12.87 -2.54
C SER A 72 -0.87 -13.14 -1.61
N ILE A 73 -1.63 -12.11 -1.22
CA ILE A 73 -2.84 -12.28 -0.41
C ILE A 73 -3.90 -13.02 -1.27
N PRO A 74 -4.49 -14.12 -0.77
CA PRO A 74 -5.49 -14.86 -1.52
C PRO A 74 -6.64 -13.95 -2.00
N GLY A 75 -6.90 -13.96 -3.31
CA GLY A 75 -7.95 -13.14 -3.91
C GLY A 75 -7.51 -11.75 -4.39
N MET A 76 -6.27 -11.31 -4.12
CA MET A 76 -5.84 -9.94 -4.43
C MET A 76 -5.84 -9.63 -5.93
N GLU A 77 -5.33 -10.56 -6.76
CA GLU A 77 -5.35 -10.39 -8.22
C GLU A 77 -6.79 -10.21 -8.74
N GLN A 78 -7.72 -11.02 -8.26
CA GLN A 78 -9.13 -10.93 -8.64
C GLN A 78 -9.74 -9.60 -8.20
N ILE A 79 -9.46 -9.16 -6.97
CA ILE A 79 -9.91 -7.87 -6.43
C ILE A 79 -9.39 -6.71 -7.30
N ILE A 80 -8.12 -6.74 -7.71
CA ILE A 80 -7.53 -5.70 -8.56
C ILE A 80 -8.18 -5.71 -9.95
N CYS A 81 -8.34 -6.89 -10.57
CA CYS A 81 -9.00 -7.02 -11.87
C CYS A 81 -10.47 -6.53 -11.85
N GLU A 82 -11.18 -6.76 -10.75
CA GLU A 82 -12.59 -6.38 -10.58
C GLU A 82 -12.78 -4.95 -10.03
N MET A 83 -11.71 -4.26 -9.63
CA MET A 83 -11.76 -2.95 -8.97
C MET A 83 -12.58 -1.92 -9.75
N LYS A 84 -12.49 -1.91 -11.08
CA LYS A 84 -13.28 -1.03 -11.97
C LYS A 84 -14.80 -1.18 -11.80
N ASN A 85 -15.29 -2.33 -11.33
CA ASN A 85 -16.71 -2.57 -11.09
C ASN A 85 -17.19 -1.87 -9.80
N LEU A 86 -16.29 -1.73 -8.81
CA LEU A 86 -16.53 -1.08 -7.52
C LEU A 86 -16.19 0.41 -7.53
N VAL A 87 -15.29 0.83 -8.43
CA VAL A 87 -14.80 2.20 -8.59
C VAL A 87 -14.98 2.65 -10.05
N PRO A 88 -16.18 3.11 -10.46
CA PRO A 88 -16.48 3.44 -11.86
C PRO A 88 -15.59 4.53 -12.46
N ASN A 89 -15.07 5.42 -11.62
CA ASN A 89 -14.19 6.51 -12.03
C ASN A 89 -12.71 6.23 -11.74
N LEU A 90 -12.33 4.94 -11.67
CA LEU A 90 -10.94 4.52 -11.65
C LEU A 90 -10.28 4.88 -12.99
N ARG A 91 -9.39 5.87 -12.97
CA ARG A 91 -8.72 6.37 -14.17
C ARG A 91 -7.65 5.42 -14.68
N GLN A 92 -6.91 4.82 -13.75
CA GLN A 92 -5.77 3.98 -14.09
C GLN A 92 -5.46 2.99 -12.96
N THR A 93 -4.99 1.81 -13.37
CA THR A 93 -4.37 0.78 -12.54
C THR A 93 -2.94 0.61 -13.05
N THR A 94 -1.93 0.95 -12.24
CA THR A 94 -0.52 0.90 -12.65
C THR A 94 0.23 -0.15 -11.85
N PHE A 95 0.91 -1.05 -12.56
CA PHE A 95 1.92 -1.92 -11.98
C PHE A 95 3.30 -1.30 -12.21
N LEU A 96 3.99 -0.97 -11.13
CA LEU A 96 5.34 -0.43 -11.16
C LEU A 96 6.31 -1.58 -11.29
N LYS A 97 7.10 -1.56 -12.36
CA LYS A 97 8.06 -2.62 -12.67
C LYS A 97 9.23 -2.63 -11.70
N ASP A 98 9.68 -3.82 -11.29
CA ASP A 98 10.82 -4.03 -10.41
C ASP A 98 10.65 -3.24 -9.09
N CYS A 99 9.44 -3.32 -8.52
CA CYS A 99 9.02 -2.54 -7.36
C CYS A 99 8.31 -3.44 -6.34
N GLY A 100 8.77 -3.38 -5.10
CA GLY A 100 8.15 -4.06 -3.96
C GLY A 100 7.02 -3.27 -3.33
N HIS A 101 6.87 -3.45 -2.01
CA HIS A 101 5.77 -2.92 -1.22
C HIS A 101 5.87 -1.41 -0.95
N TRP A 102 7.08 -0.85 -0.93
CA TRP A 102 7.31 0.54 -0.53
C TRP A 102 7.43 1.45 -1.75
N ALA A 103 6.46 1.34 -2.68
CA ALA A 103 6.54 1.93 -4.01
C ALA A 103 6.92 3.41 -4.05
N GLN A 104 6.39 4.21 -3.13
CA GLN A 104 6.68 5.64 -3.03
C GLN A 104 8.12 5.96 -2.60
N GLN A 105 8.84 5.00 -2.02
CA GLN A 105 10.27 5.11 -1.71
C GLN A 105 11.10 4.45 -2.82
N GLU A 106 10.73 3.24 -3.24
CA GLU A 106 11.44 2.44 -4.25
C GLU A 106 11.46 3.10 -5.63
N LYS A 107 10.35 3.75 -6.01
CA LYS A 107 10.07 4.35 -7.32
C LYS A 107 9.48 5.76 -7.16
N ALA A 108 10.15 6.56 -6.33
CA ALA A 108 9.64 7.87 -5.89
C ALA A 108 9.31 8.82 -7.06
N GLU A 109 10.14 8.83 -8.11
CA GLU A 109 9.93 9.67 -9.30
C GLU A 109 8.73 9.20 -10.13
N GLU A 110 8.62 7.89 -10.37
CA GLU A 110 7.48 7.33 -11.12
C GLU A 110 6.16 7.55 -10.37
N VAL A 111 6.13 7.31 -9.06
CA VAL A 111 4.96 7.54 -8.21
C VAL A 111 4.57 9.02 -8.20
N SER A 112 5.53 9.93 -8.03
CA SER A 112 5.27 11.38 -8.02
C SER A 112 4.72 11.85 -9.36
N THR A 113 5.31 11.38 -10.47
CA THR A 113 4.86 11.72 -11.83
C THR A 113 3.43 11.23 -12.09
N ALA A 114 3.10 10.02 -11.63
CA ALA A 114 1.75 9.47 -11.77
C ALA A 114 0.72 10.26 -10.96
N ILE A 115 1.04 10.66 -9.73
CA ILE A 115 0.14 11.49 -8.89
C ILE A 115 -0.09 12.85 -9.54
N ILE A 116 0.98 13.53 -9.98
CA ILE A 116 0.86 14.85 -10.62
C ILE A 116 0.05 14.75 -11.92
N SER A 117 0.32 13.74 -12.75
CA SER A 117 -0.41 13.52 -14.00
C SER A 117 -1.89 13.23 -13.75
N PHE A 118 -2.19 12.43 -12.72
CA PHE A 118 -3.56 12.18 -12.29
C PHE A 118 -4.24 13.48 -11.85
N MET A 119 -3.60 14.29 -11.00
CA MET A 119 -4.14 15.58 -10.55
C MET A 119 -4.42 16.55 -11.70
N ILE A 120 -3.54 16.63 -12.70
CA ILE A 120 -3.73 17.47 -13.88
C ILE A 120 -4.90 16.97 -14.75
N SER A 121 -5.20 15.67 -14.71
CA SER A 121 -6.28 15.04 -15.48
C SER A 121 -7.68 15.12 -14.85
N LEU A 122 -7.79 15.65 -13.62
CA LEU A 122 -9.06 15.80 -12.89
C LEU A 122 -9.88 16.97 -13.42
#